data_AF-A0A7C3WGH2-F1
#
_entry.id   AF-A0A7C3WGH2-F1
#
_cell.length_a   1.000
_cell.length_b   1.000
_cell.length_c   1.000
_cell.angle_alpha   90.00
_cell.angle_beta   90.00
_cell.angle_gamma   90.00
#
_symmetry.space_group_name_H-M   'P 1'
#
loop_
_entity.id
_entity.type
_entity.pdbx_description
1 polymer ?
#
loop_
_entity_poly.entity_id
_entity_poly.type
_entity_poly.pdbx_seq_one_letter_code
_entity_poly.pdbx_strand_id
1 'polypeptide(L)'
;MIEFRSPVPVNGDARVVIETAPGATCFLSYRTPAGTQSEADGLGATTAGADGRCAWTWQIGRGTTPGQGRVSISVGKYTQTLVIEIR
;
A
#
# COMPACT_ATOMS: atom_id res chain seq x y z
N MET A 1 -11.54 -0.41 9.23
CA MET A 1 -11.23 0.95 8.72
C MET A 1 -10.05 0.88 7.75
N ILE A 2 -9.85 1.90 6.91
CA ILE A 2 -8.62 2.08 6.10
C ILE A 2 -8.08 3.49 6.36
N GLU A 3 -6.83 3.58 6.80
CA GLU A 3 -6.07 4.83 6.89
C GLU A 3 -5.07 4.88 5.74
N PHE A 4 -5.24 5.86 4.86
CA PHE A 4 -4.38 6.05 3.70
C PHE A 4 -4.26 7.54 3.39
N ARG A 5 -3.05 7.97 3.03
CA ARG A 5 -2.77 9.38 2.68
C ARG A 5 -2.26 9.47 1.26
N SER A 6 -2.88 10.35 0.49
CA SER A 6 -2.44 10.80 -0.82
C SER A 6 -2.78 12.30 -0.96
N PRO A 7 -2.03 13.08 -1.78
CA PRO A 7 -0.89 12.67 -2.61
C PRO A 7 0.40 12.38 -1.81
N VAL A 8 1.33 11.63 -2.41
CA VAL A 8 2.66 11.30 -1.85
C VAL A 8 3.74 11.85 -2.77
N PRO A 9 4.78 12.53 -2.25
CA PRO A 9 5.84 13.05 -3.12
C PRO A 9 6.74 11.94 -3.66
N VAL A 10 7.34 12.18 -4.82
CA VAL A 10 8.50 11.38 -5.29
C VAL A 10 9.58 11.37 -4.20
N ASN A 11 10.22 10.22 -4.00
CA ASN A 11 11.20 10.01 -2.92
C ASN A 11 10.63 10.18 -1.49
N GLY A 12 9.30 10.25 -1.34
CA GLY A 12 8.63 10.19 -0.05
C GLY A 12 8.14 8.79 0.32
N ASP A 13 7.65 8.66 1.55
CA ASP A 13 7.08 7.41 2.05
C ASP A 13 5.57 7.39 1.90
N ALA A 14 5.06 6.34 1.27
CA ALA A 14 3.65 6.00 1.26
C ALA A 14 3.33 5.08 2.44
N ARG A 15 2.15 5.26 3.04
CA ARG A 15 1.70 4.48 4.19
C ARG A 15 0.23 4.10 4.08
N VAL A 16 -0.06 2.84 4.40
CA VAL A 16 -1.42 2.30 4.53
C VAL A 16 -1.52 1.55 5.84
N VAL A 17 -2.61 1.78 6.57
CA VAL A 17 -3.02 0.93 7.71
C VAL A 17 -4.45 0.48 7.48
N ILE A 18 -4.72 -0.81 7.70
CA ILE A 18 -6.08 -1.34 7.70
C ILE A 18 -6.35 -2.06 9.01
N GLU A 19 -7.63 -2.13 9.37
CA GLU A 19 -8.11 -2.96 10.47
C GLU A 19 -8.80 -4.21 9.92
N THR A 20 -8.48 -5.35 10.54
CA THR A 20 -8.99 -6.69 10.23
C THR A 20 -9.01 -7.53 11.51
N ALA A 21 -9.32 -8.82 11.41
CA ALA A 21 -9.22 -9.74 12.54
C ALA A 21 -7.75 -9.95 12.96
N PRO A 22 -7.43 -9.97 14.27
CA PRO A 22 -6.09 -10.32 14.75
C PRO A 22 -5.59 -11.63 14.15
N GLY A 23 -4.31 -11.67 13.75
CA GLY A 23 -3.69 -12.84 13.12
C GLY A 23 -4.08 -13.07 11.65
N ALA A 24 -4.93 -12.24 11.04
CA ALA A 24 -5.25 -12.37 9.62
C ALA A 24 -4.03 -12.04 8.73
N THR A 25 -3.83 -12.82 7.68
CA THR A 25 -2.82 -12.51 6.64
C THR A 25 -3.39 -11.49 5.66
N CYS A 26 -2.68 -10.38 5.53
CA CYS A 26 -2.95 -9.31 4.58
C CYS A 26 -1.85 -9.26 3.52
N PHE A 27 -2.18 -8.78 2.33
CA PHE A 27 -1.20 -8.53 1.28
C PHE A 27 -1.44 -7.16 0.66
N LEU A 28 -0.36 -6.42 0.39
CA LEU A 28 -0.43 -5.14 -0.30
C LEU A 28 0.50 -5.12 -1.51
N SER A 29 -0.03 -4.72 -2.66
CA SER A 29 0.76 -4.43 -3.86
C SER A 29 0.52 -3.02 -4.36
N TYR A 30 1.55 -2.44 -4.96
CA TYR A 30 1.49 -1.10 -5.55
C TYR A 30 1.90 -1.16 -7.03
N ARG A 31 1.07 -0.63 -7.92
CA ARG A 31 1.42 -0.36 -9.32
C ARG A 31 1.67 1.13 -9.51
N THR A 32 2.82 1.46 -10.08
CA THR A 32 3.26 2.83 -10.35
C THR A 32 2.34 3.51 -11.37
N PRO A 33 2.39 4.85 -11.51
CA PRO A 33 1.65 5.55 -12.56
C PRO A 33 2.00 5.09 -13.99
N ALA A 34 3.20 4.57 -14.20
CA ALA A 34 3.62 3.97 -15.47
C ALA A 34 3.06 2.55 -15.70
N GLY A 35 2.31 1.99 -14.74
CA GLY A 35 1.69 0.67 -14.82
C GLY A 35 2.58 -0.50 -14.37
N THR A 36 3.85 -0.24 -14.05
CA THR A 36 4.78 -1.26 -13.55
C THR A 36 4.46 -1.67 -12.12
N GLN A 37 4.70 -2.93 -11.78
CA GLN A 37 4.58 -3.43 -10.41
C GLN A 37 5.77 -2.91 -9.60
N SER A 38 5.51 -2.32 -8.43
CA SER A 38 6.56 -1.93 -7.49
C SER A 38 7.07 -3.14 -6.73
N GLU A 39 8.38 -3.15 -6.52
CA GLU A 39 9.15 -4.14 -5.74
C GLU A 39 9.79 -3.50 -4.49
N ALA A 40 9.35 -2.30 -4.12
CA ALA A 40 9.87 -1.59 -2.96
C ALA A 40 9.70 -2.40 -1.66
N ASP A 41 10.70 -2.30 -0.79
CA ASP A 41 10.65 -2.88 0.55
C ASP A 41 9.44 -2.34 1.34
N GLY A 42 8.86 -3.20 2.17
CA GLY A 42 7.66 -2.89 2.96
C GLY A 42 6.33 -3.12 2.22
N LEU A 43 6.37 -3.59 0.97
CA LEU A 43 5.23 -4.17 0.27
C LEU A 43 5.07 -5.67 0.55
N GLY A 44 3.96 -6.25 0.09
CA GLY A 44 3.72 -7.69 0.15
C GLY A 44 2.93 -8.15 1.35
N ALA A 45 3.21 -9.38 1.80
CA ALA A 45 2.46 -10.03 2.87
C ALA A 45 2.82 -9.47 4.25
N THR A 46 1.81 -9.28 5.10
CA THR A 46 1.96 -8.98 6.52
C THR A 46 0.86 -9.68 7.31
N THR A 47 1.06 -9.86 8.61
CA THR A 47 0.07 -10.46 9.51
C THR A 47 -0.45 -9.40 10.45
N ALA A 48 -1.77 -9.36 10.62
CA ALA A 48 -2.40 -8.43 11.54
C ALA A 48 -1.94 -8.70 12.98
N GLY A 49 -1.53 -7.63 13.68
CA GLY A 49 -1.15 -7.71 15.08
C GLY A 49 -2.32 -8.09 16.01
N ALA A 50 -2.04 -8.16 17.32
CA ALA A 50 -3.06 -8.42 18.34
C ALA A 50 -4.17 -7.36 18.38
N ASP A 51 -3.87 -6.14 17.91
CA ASP A 51 -4.81 -5.03 17.75
C ASP A 51 -5.62 -5.11 16.44
N GLY A 52 -5.43 -6.16 15.64
CA GLY A 52 -6.12 -6.36 14.38
C GLY A 52 -5.62 -5.48 13.25
N ARG A 53 -4.42 -4.87 13.35
CA ARG A 53 -3.91 -3.96 12.31
C ARG A 53 -2.86 -4.59 11.42
N CYS A 54 -3.03 -4.40 10.12
CA CYS A 54 -2.00 -4.60 9.10
C CYS A 54 -1.52 -3.21 8.66
N ALA A 55 -0.20 -2.98 8.71
CA ALA A 55 0.40 -1.71 8.34
C ALA A 55 1.55 -1.94 7.35
N TRP A 56 1.60 -1.08 6.33
CA TRP A 56 2.66 -1.06 5.33
C TRP A 56 3.20 0.35 5.20
N THR A 57 4.50 0.45 4.96
CA THR A 57 5.17 1.70 4.62
C THR A 57 6.24 1.37 3.59
N TRP A 58 6.23 2.07 2.47
CA TRP A 58 7.17 1.84 1.37
C TRP A 58 7.57 3.17 0.75
N GLN A 59 8.80 3.23 0.23
CA GLN A 59 9.30 4.43 -0.42
C GLN A 59 8.81 4.52 -1.87
N ILE A 60 8.43 5.71 -2.31
CA ILE A 60 8.22 6.01 -3.73
C ILE A 60 9.58 6.27 -4.38
N GLY A 61 9.91 5.50 -5.41
CA GLY A 61 11.20 5.59 -6.09
C GLY A 61 11.45 6.97 -6.73
N ARG A 62 12.71 7.39 -6.77
CA ARG A 62 13.11 8.69 -7.36
C ARG A 62 12.78 8.83 -8.84
N GLY A 63 12.74 7.72 -9.57
CA GLY A 63 12.39 7.68 -11.00
C GLY A 63 10.90 7.52 -11.27
N THR A 64 10.05 7.53 -10.24
CA THR A 64 8.60 7.40 -10.43
C THR A 64 8.06 8.68 -11.06
N THR A 65 7.48 8.55 -12.26
CA THR A 65 6.75 9.64 -12.92
C THR A 65 5.53 10.04 -12.08
N PRO A 66 5.33 11.34 -11.79
CA PRO A 66 4.11 11.84 -11.16
C PRO A 66 2.82 11.39 -11.87
N GLY A 67 1.74 11.26 -11.11
CA GLY A 67 0.42 10.84 -11.59
C GLY A 67 -0.20 9.73 -10.74
N GLN A 68 -1.23 9.09 -11.28
CA GLN A 68 -2.05 8.11 -10.55
C GLN A 68 -1.51 6.68 -10.65
N GLY A 69 -1.11 6.13 -9.51
CA GLY A 69 -0.87 4.70 -9.33
C GLY A 69 -2.05 3.99 -8.65
N ARG A 70 -1.91 2.68 -8.44
CA ARG A 70 -2.93 1.84 -7.77
C ARG A 70 -2.32 1.05 -6.63
N VAL A 71 -2.93 1.11 -5.45
CA VAL A 71 -2.59 0.29 -4.29
C VAL A 71 -3.70 -0.73 -4.09
N SER A 72 -3.36 -2.01 -4.17
CA SER A 72 -4.28 -3.12 -3.97
C SER A 72 -3.98 -3.82 -2.66
N ILE A 73 -5.00 -3.99 -1.84
CA ILE A 73 -4.92 -4.58 -0.52
C ILE A 73 -5.85 -5.80 -0.49
N SER A 74 -5.32 -6.96 -0.12
CA SER A 74 -6.08 -8.21 -0.06
C SER A 74 -6.05 -8.82 1.34
N VAL A 75 -7.20 -9.29 1.80
CA VAL A 75 -7.38 -10.06 3.05
C VAL A 75 -8.30 -11.23 2.76
N GLY A 76 -7.74 -12.44 2.74
CA GLY A 76 -8.47 -13.63 2.29
C GLY A 76 -9.02 -13.43 0.87
N LYS A 77 -10.35 -13.51 0.71
CA LYS A 77 -11.05 -13.31 -0.58
C LYS A 77 -11.39 -11.85 -0.91
N TYR A 78 -11.19 -10.94 0.03
CA TYR A 78 -11.56 -9.53 -0.13
C TYR A 78 -10.38 -8.76 -0.68
N THR A 79 -10.62 -7.92 -1.69
CA THR A 79 -9.61 -7.01 -2.25
C THR A 79 -10.19 -5.61 -2.33
N GLN A 80 -9.47 -4.63 -1.80
CA GLN A 80 -9.73 -3.21 -1.96
C GLN A 80 -8.64 -2.59 -2.82
N THR A 81 -9.03 -1.71 -3.75
CA THR A 81 -8.08 -0.90 -4.53
C THR A 81 -8.24 0.57 -4.16
N LEU A 82 -7.12 1.27 -3.98
CA LEU A 82 -7.02 2.69 -3.74
C LEU A 82 -6.21 3.34 -4.86
N VAL A 83 -6.52 4.60 -5.18
CA VAL A 83 -5.71 5.41 -6.09
C VAL A 83 -4.70 6.19 -5.25
N ILE A 84 -3.42 6.09 -5.61
CA ILE A 84 -2.36 6.90 -5.02
C ILE A 84 -1.89 7.93 -6.04
N GLU A 85 -2.02 9.21 -5.69
CA GLU A 85 -1.47 10.29 -6.50
C GLU A 85 -0.02 10.55 -6.10
N ILE A 86 0.89 10.50 -7.08
CA ILE A 86 2.32 10.81 -6.90
C ILE A 86 2.60 12.20 -7.47
N ARG A 87 3.32 13.04 -6.73
CA ARG A 87 3.66 14.41 -7.14
C ARG A 87 5.13 14.76 -6.98
#